data_AF-A0A6A6Z8C1-F1
#
_entry.id   AF-A0A6A6Z8C1-F1
#
_cell.length_a   1.000
_cell.length_b   1.000
_cell.length_c   1.000
_cell.angle_alpha   90.00
_cell.angle_beta   90.00
_cell.angle_gamma   90.00
#
_symmetry.space_group_name_H-M   'P 1'
#
loop_
_entity.id
_entity.type
_entity.pdbx_description
1 polymer ?
#
loop_
_entity_poly.entity_id
_entity_poly.type
_entity_poly.pdbx_seq_one_letter_code
_entity_poly.pdbx_strand_id
1 'polypeptide(L)'
;MPSSLPSNSEDFLEHNLTNIDASNLALLDECYICHEELGTNHPASQITGIPDCSHVFGHDCLVAWISSSNVNNNTCPMCRTILYTKALPSVDEIVRLTASLRRLVARMETLEGMVDTATRLGEEGREERRQQRRTAQRTEGELQRQIEELQRQGQEARRTEGEARRGAQEIREVGRTLLLEVARLRQQRDADLD
;
A
#
# COMPACT_ATOMS: atom_id res chain seq x y z
N MET A 1 -4.88 -47.86 43.47
CA MET A 1 -5.34 -46.94 42.41
C MET A 1 -5.03 -45.53 42.86
N PRO A 2 -3.97 -44.86 42.37
CA PRO A 2 -3.94 -43.41 42.47
C PRO A 2 -4.73 -42.86 41.28
N SER A 3 -5.96 -42.46 41.54
CA SER A 3 -6.96 -42.02 40.56
C SER A 3 -7.09 -40.50 40.54
N SER A 4 -5.97 -39.80 40.38
CA SER A 4 -5.94 -38.34 40.24
C SER A 4 -5.08 -37.97 39.05
N LEU A 5 -5.64 -37.17 38.15
CA LEU A 5 -4.89 -36.53 37.07
C LEU A 5 -3.73 -35.70 37.66
N PRO A 6 -2.56 -35.71 37.01
CA PRO A 6 -1.43 -34.86 37.39
C PRO A 6 -1.82 -33.38 37.50
N SER A 7 -1.18 -32.68 38.44
CA SER A 7 -1.58 -31.32 38.82
C SER A 7 -1.04 -30.24 37.88
N ASN A 8 0.01 -30.56 37.11
CA ASN A 8 0.64 -29.68 36.14
C ASN A 8 1.46 -30.50 35.12
N SER A 9 2.10 -29.82 34.18
CA SER A 9 2.91 -30.45 33.13
C SER A 9 4.16 -31.15 33.65
N GLU A 10 4.80 -30.61 34.68
CA GLU A 10 6.04 -31.16 35.25
C GLU A 10 5.77 -32.49 35.95
N ASP A 11 4.73 -32.53 36.79
CA ASP A 11 4.24 -33.72 37.46
C ASP A 11 3.90 -34.85 36.46
N PHE A 12 3.25 -34.50 35.34
CA PHE A 12 2.96 -35.45 34.26
C PHE A 12 4.23 -35.97 33.58
N LEU A 13 5.18 -35.09 33.22
CA LEU A 13 6.40 -35.49 32.52
C LEU A 13 7.27 -36.43 33.36
N GLU A 14 7.29 -36.23 34.68
CA GLU A 14 8.08 -37.05 35.61
C GLU A 14 7.47 -38.42 35.90
N HIS A 15 6.14 -38.50 36.03
CA HIS A 15 5.48 -39.69 36.59
C HIS A 15 4.58 -40.46 35.61
N ASN A 16 4.28 -39.90 34.44
CA ASN A 16 3.32 -40.47 33.50
C ASN A 16 3.92 -40.86 32.15
N LEU A 17 5.24 -40.89 32.04
CA LEU A 17 5.95 -41.34 30.84
C LEU A 17 6.79 -42.58 31.13
N THR A 18 6.62 -43.61 30.30
CA THR A 18 7.47 -44.81 30.33
C THR A 18 8.23 -44.92 29.01
N ASN A 19 9.56 -45.02 29.08
CA ASN A 19 10.38 -45.25 27.88
C ASN A 19 10.17 -46.67 27.35
N ILE A 20 9.94 -46.78 26.05
CA ILE A 20 9.82 -48.06 25.35
C ILE A 20 11.17 -48.36 24.68
N ASP A 21 11.71 -49.54 24.95
CA ASP A 21 12.93 -50.03 24.32
C ASP A 21 12.70 -50.26 22.81
N ALA A 22 13.61 -49.75 21.98
CA ALA A 22 13.67 -49.95 20.52
C ALA A 22 13.55 -51.43 20.11
N SER A 23 13.94 -52.35 20.98
CA SER A 23 13.89 -53.80 20.74
C SER A 23 12.48 -54.38 20.74
N ASN A 24 11.47 -53.68 21.31
CA ASN A 24 10.08 -54.12 21.42
C ASN A 24 9.10 -53.32 20.52
N LEU A 25 9.62 -52.43 19.66
CA LEU A 25 8.83 -51.43 18.92
C LEU A 25 8.22 -51.92 17.59
N ALA A 26 8.27 -53.22 17.28
CA ALA A 26 7.85 -53.82 16.01
C ALA A 26 6.36 -53.66 15.62
N LEU A 27 5.58 -52.83 16.32
CA LEU A 27 4.16 -52.57 16.09
C LEU A 27 3.79 -51.06 16.08
N LEU A 28 4.74 -50.14 16.26
CA LEU A 28 4.51 -48.69 16.29
C LEU A 28 5.59 -48.01 15.44
N ASP A 29 5.29 -47.85 14.15
CA ASP A 29 6.32 -47.50 13.15
C ASP A 29 6.62 -46.00 13.04
N GLU A 30 5.79 -45.09 13.58
CA GLU A 30 5.92 -43.65 13.35
C GLU A 30 5.41 -42.80 14.52
N CYS A 31 6.09 -41.70 14.81
CA CYS A 31 5.63 -40.70 15.77
C CYS A 31 4.51 -39.84 15.17
N TYR A 32 3.34 -39.82 15.82
CA TYR A 32 2.17 -39.04 15.37
C TYR A 32 2.32 -37.50 15.48
N ILE A 33 3.45 -37.00 15.99
CA ILE A 33 3.72 -35.55 16.11
C ILE A 33 4.61 -35.08 14.97
N CYS A 34 5.76 -35.73 14.75
CA CYS A 34 6.74 -35.32 13.74
C CYS A 34 6.71 -36.17 12.47
N HIS A 35 5.99 -37.30 12.48
CA HIS A 35 5.92 -38.26 11.39
C HIS A 35 7.24 -38.99 11.08
N GLU A 36 8.15 -39.06 12.05
CA GLU A 36 9.43 -39.78 11.94
C GLU A 36 9.36 -41.17 12.60
N GLU A 37 10.16 -42.10 12.10
CA GLU A 37 10.24 -43.47 12.63
C GLU A 37 10.72 -43.48 14.09
N LEU A 38 10.03 -44.24 14.94
CA LEU A 38 10.42 -44.43 16.34
C LEU A 38 11.60 -45.42 16.41
N GLY A 39 12.64 -45.09 17.17
CA GLY A 39 13.82 -45.93 17.22
C GLY A 39 14.94 -45.37 18.09
N THR A 40 16.18 -45.80 17.84
CA THR A 40 17.36 -45.40 18.62
C THR A 40 17.63 -43.90 18.57
N ASN A 41 17.40 -43.27 17.41
CA ASN A 41 17.58 -41.82 17.21
C ASN A 41 16.31 -41.01 17.57
N HIS A 42 15.20 -41.69 17.82
CA HIS A 42 13.92 -41.07 18.17
C HIS A 42 13.25 -41.89 19.27
N PRO A 43 13.73 -41.77 20.52
CA PRO A 43 13.30 -42.64 21.61
C PRO A 43 11.81 -42.51 21.86
N ALA A 44 11.12 -43.64 22.01
CA ALA A 44 9.68 -43.66 22.22
C ALA A 44 9.32 -43.58 23.70
N SER A 45 8.33 -42.78 24.04
CA SER A 45 7.70 -42.76 25.35
C SER A 45 6.20 -43.06 25.24
N GLN A 46 5.74 -43.96 26.09
CA GLN A 46 4.32 -44.26 26.27
C GLN A 46 3.73 -43.42 27.39
N ILE A 47 2.53 -42.90 27.16
CA ILE A 47 1.72 -42.29 28.22
C ILE A 47 1.17 -43.39 29.12
N THR A 48 1.42 -43.27 30.42
CA THR A 48 1.00 -44.24 31.44
C THR A 48 0.30 -43.57 32.61
N GLY A 49 -0.53 -44.31 33.34
CA GLY A 49 -1.24 -43.77 34.51
C GLY A 49 -2.38 -42.79 34.18
N ILE A 50 -2.70 -42.60 32.90
CA ILE A 50 -3.86 -41.84 32.43
C ILE A 50 -4.94 -42.82 31.95
N PRO A 51 -6.17 -42.76 32.49
CA PRO A 51 -7.27 -43.59 32.01
C PRO A 51 -7.51 -43.42 30.51
N ASP A 52 -7.72 -44.52 29.81
CA ASP A 52 -8.06 -44.55 28.37
C ASP A 52 -7.01 -43.91 27.44
N CYS A 53 -5.77 -43.73 27.90
CA CYS A 53 -4.66 -43.23 27.08
C CYS A 53 -3.38 -44.04 27.32
N SER A 54 -2.94 -44.76 26.28
CA SER A 54 -1.69 -45.52 26.25
C SER A 54 -0.88 -45.24 24.97
N HIS A 55 -1.10 -44.06 24.38
CA HIS A 55 -0.49 -43.65 23.12
C HIS A 55 1.01 -43.42 23.26
N VAL A 56 1.73 -43.64 22.16
CA VAL A 56 3.19 -43.61 22.09
C VAL A 56 3.62 -42.51 21.13
N PHE A 57 4.65 -41.78 21.53
CA PHE A 57 5.24 -40.68 20.76
C PHE A 57 6.76 -40.69 20.94
N GLY A 58 7.47 -39.95 20.09
CA GLY A 58 8.84 -39.59 20.40
C GLY A 58 8.90 -38.77 21.67
N HIS A 59 9.84 -39.11 22.56
CA HIS A 59 10.00 -38.50 23.87
C HIS A 59 10.08 -36.97 23.77
N ASP A 60 11.04 -36.47 22.98
CA ASP A 60 11.29 -35.04 22.82
C ASP A 60 10.10 -34.33 22.16
N CYS A 61 9.40 -35.00 21.24
CA CYS A 61 8.20 -34.44 20.62
C CYS A 61 7.06 -34.28 21.61
N LEU A 62 6.84 -35.25 22.50
CA LEU A 62 5.82 -35.17 23.53
C LEU A 62 6.16 -34.13 24.60
N VAL A 63 7.42 -34.05 25.01
CA VAL A 63 7.92 -32.99 25.91
C VAL A 63 7.71 -31.61 25.27
N ALA A 64 8.11 -31.43 24.02
CA ALA A 64 7.93 -30.18 23.29
C ALA A 64 6.45 -29.80 23.14
N TRP A 65 5.57 -30.79 22.89
CA TRP A 65 4.12 -30.58 22.86
C TRP A 65 3.62 -30.02 24.19
N ILE A 66 3.94 -30.69 25.29
CA ILE A 66 3.49 -30.35 26.65
C ILE A 66 4.05 -29.00 27.12
N SER A 67 5.29 -28.68 26.78
CA SER A 67 5.94 -27.41 27.11
C SER A 67 5.57 -26.25 26.17
N SER A 68 4.84 -26.51 25.08
CA SER A 68 4.46 -25.47 24.12
C SER A 68 3.44 -24.48 24.70
N SER A 69 3.35 -23.29 24.09
CA SER A 69 2.29 -22.31 24.39
C SER A 69 0.92 -22.68 23.78
N ASN A 70 0.75 -23.92 23.30
CA ASN A 70 -0.51 -24.38 22.74
C ASN A 70 -1.58 -24.49 23.84
N VAL A 71 -2.78 -23.96 23.56
CA VAL A 71 -3.92 -24.05 24.48
C VAL A 71 -4.32 -25.50 24.81
N ASN A 72 -3.96 -26.46 23.95
CA ASN A 72 -4.25 -27.90 24.13
C ASN A 72 -3.02 -28.72 24.52
N ASN A 73 -1.92 -28.10 24.95
CA ASN A 73 -0.70 -28.81 25.37
C ASN A 73 -0.92 -29.78 26.56
N ASN A 74 -2.03 -29.68 27.29
CA ASN A 74 -2.40 -30.61 28.36
C ASN A 74 -3.27 -31.79 27.91
N THR A 75 -3.34 -32.03 26.60
CA THR A 75 -4.11 -33.13 26.02
C THR A 75 -3.22 -34.02 25.17
N CYS A 76 -3.56 -35.31 25.08
CA CYS A 76 -2.90 -36.25 24.20
C CYS A 76 -3.06 -35.81 22.73
N PRO A 77 -1.98 -35.68 21.94
CA PRO A 77 -2.06 -35.31 20.52
C PRO A 77 -2.94 -36.25 19.67
N MET A 78 -3.04 -37.52 20.06
CA MET A 78 -3.76 -38.55 19.29
C MET A 78 -5.24 -38.65 19.68
N CYS A 79 -5.55 -38.78 20.97
CA CYS A 79 -6.92 -39.03 21.44
C CYS A 79 -7.57 -37.87 22.21
N ARG A 80 -6.83 -36.78 22.44
CA ARG A 80 -7.27 -35.59 23.20
C ARG A 80 -7.65 -35.83 24.66
N THR A 81 -7.36 -37.01 25.22
CA THR A 81 -7.49 -37.25 26.66
C THR A 81 -6.67 -36.23 27.43
N ILE A 82 -7.26 -35.64 28.47
CA ILE A 82 -6.57 -34.69 29.34
C ILE A 82 -5.46 -35.42 30.08
N LEU A 83 -4.23 -34.93 29.95
CA LEU A 83 -3.02 -35.50 30.53
C LEU A 83 -2.73 -34.91 31.91
N TYR A 84 -3.04 -33.63 32.11
CA TYR A 84 -2.85 -32.93 33.38
C TYR A 84 -3.78 -31.73 33.52
N THR A 85 -3.96 -31.27 34.75
CA THR A 85 -4.75 -30.09 35.07
C THR A 85 -3.96 -28.83 34.77
N LYS A 86 -4.57 -27.86 34.07
CA LYS A 86 -4.01 -26.52 33.95
C LYS A 86 -4.48 -25.66 35.12
N ALA A 87 -3.56 -24.93 35.74
CA ALA A 87 -3.95 -23.89 36.67
C ALA A 87 -4.83 -22.88 35.93
N LEU A 88 -5.99 -22.57 36.50
CA LEU A 88 -6.79 -21.45 36.02
C LEU A 88 -6.01 -20.15 36.27
N PRO A 89 -6.03 -19.19 35.33
CA PRO A 89 -5.44 -17.90 35.57
C PRO A 89 -6.10 -17.25 36.78
N SER A 90 -5.30 -16.56 37.60
CA SER A 90 -5.83 -15.86 38.77
C SER A 90 -6.77 -14.73 38.37
N VAL A 91 -7.67 -14.32 39.27
CA VAL A 91 -8.55 -13.16 39.02
C VAL A 91 -7.73 -11.91 38.67
N ASP A 92 -6.60 -11.70 39.35
CA ASP A 92 -5.69 -10.58 39.09
C ASP A 92 -5.08 -10.64 37.69
N GLU A 93 -4.74 -11.84 37.22
CA GLU A 93 -4.22 -12.06 35.87
C GLU A 93 -5.29 -11.76 34.81
N ILE A 94 -6.51 -12.24 35.01
CA ILE A 94 -7.65 -11.94 34.14
C ILE A 94 -7.91 -10.43 34.09
N VAL A 95 -7.86 -9.74 35.22
CA VAL A 95 -8.03 -8.27 35.30
C VAL A 95 -6.91 -7.55 34.53
N ARG A 96 -5.66 -8.00 34.65
CA ARG A 96 -4.52 -7.42 33.90
C ARG A 96 -4.65 -7.65 32.40
N LEU A 97 -5.03 -8.85 31.98
CA LEU A 97 -5.22 -9.20 30.57
C LEU A 97 -6.37 -8.40 29.95
N THR A 98 -7.50 -8.29 30.64
CA THR A 98 -8.65 -7.50 30.16
C THR A 98 -8.34 -6.01 30.08
N ALA A 99 -7.60 -5.45 31.05
CA ALA A 99 -7.12 -4.07 30.97
C ALA A 99 -6.17 -3.85 29.78
N SER A 100 -5.29 -4.82 29.51
CA SER A 100 -4.37 -4.77 28.37
C SER A 100 -5.11 -4.84 27.04
N LEU A 101 -6.10 -5.72 26.92
CA LEU A 101 -6.97 -5.82 25.73
C LEU A 101 -7.73 -4.51 25.49
N ARG A 102 -8.32 -3.89 26.53
CA ARG A 102 -9.01 -2.60 26.39
C ARG A 102 -8.10 -1.51 25.82
N ARG A 103 -6.82 -1.47 26.23
CA ARG A 103 -5.85 -0.51 25.68
C ARG A 103 -5.55 -0.78 24.20
N LEU A 104 -5.46 -2.04 23.80
CA LEU A 104 -5.25 -2.40 22.39
C LEU A 104 -6.46 -2.00 21.54
N VAL A 105 -7.67 -2.27 22.01
CA VAL A 105 -8.91 -1.86 21.31
C VAL A 105 -8.97 -0.34 21.12
N ALA A 106 -8.76 0.44 22.18
CA ALA A 106 -8.76 1.91 22.07
C ALA A 106 -7.69 2.44 21.11
N ARG A 107 -6.53 1.77 21.04
CA ARG A 107 -5.48 2.12 20.07
C ARG A 107 -5.89 1.80 18.64
N MET A 108 -6.62 0.70 18.41
CA MET A 108 -7.15 0.37 17.09
C MET A 108 -8.17 1.40 16.62
N GLU A 109 -9.11 1.81 17.47
CA GLU A 109 -10.10 2.87 17.16
C GLU A 109 -9.40 4.19 16.78
N THR A 110 -8.31 4.53 17.47
CA THR A 110 -7.51 5.72 17.13
C THR A 110 -6.88 5.60 15.74
N LEU A 111 -6.35 4.42 15.39
CA LEU A 111 -5.75 4.20 14.08
C LEU A 111 -6.78 4.28 12.95
N GLU A 112 -7.99 3.75 13.16
CA GLU A 112 -9.10 3.88 12.21
C GLU A 112 -9.43 5.37 11.96
N GLY A 113 -9.56 6.16 13.03
CA GLY A 113 -9.79 7.61 12.90
C GLY A 113 -8.68 8.36 12.16
N MET A 114 -7.42 7.92 12.29
CA MET A 114 -6.30 8.48 11.53
C MET A 114 -6.38 8.13 10.04
N VAL A 115 -6.77 6.89 9.69
CA VAL A 115 -6.92 6.46 8.29
C VAL A 115 -8.05 7.24 7.60
N ASP A 116 -9.18 7.44 8.27
CA ASP A 116 -10.28 8.23 7.75
C ASP A 116 -9.86 9.69 7.50
N THR A 117 -9.13 10.26 8.46
CA THR A 117 -8.60 11.63 8.33
C THR A 117 -7.65 11.75 7.14
N ALA A 118 -6.73 10.79 6.97
CA ALA A 118 -5.79 10.77 5.86
C ALA A 118 -6.51 10.60 4.51
N THR A 119 -7.57 9.78 4.47
CA THR A 119 -8.37 9.57 3.26
C THR A 119 -9.06 10.87 2.84
N ARG A 120 -9.72 11.56 3.78
CA ARG A 120 -10.37 12.86 3.52
C ARG A 120 -9.38 13.91 3.02
N LEU A 121 -8.24 14.08 3.68
CA LEU A 121 -7.20 15.02 3.24
C LEU A 121 -6.67 14.68 1.84
N GLY A 122 -6.56 13.38 1.53
CA GLY A 122 -6.18 12.90 0.21
C GLY A 122 -7.21 13.23 -0.87
N GLU A 123 -8.50 13.16 -0.57
CA GLU A 123 -9.60 13.52 -1.47
C GLU A 123 -9.67 15.04 -1.69
N GLU A 124 -9.61 15.83 -0.63
CA GLU A 124 -9.59 17.30 -0.70
C GLU A 124 -8.42 17.77 -1.58
N GLY A 125 -7.20 17.27 -1.33
CA GLY A 125 -6.05 17.62 -2.15
C GLY A 125 -6.16 17.16 -3.60
N ARG A 126 -6.88 16.08 -3.90
CA ARG A 126 -7.15 15.65 -5.29
C ARG A 126 -8.15 16.59 -5.97
N GLU A 127 -9.21 16.99 -5.28
CA GLU A 127 -10.22 17.90 -5.85
C GLU A 127 -9.63 19.31 -6.05
N GLU A 128 -8.83 19.82 -5.12
CA GLU A 128 -8.11 21.09 -5.28
C GLU A 128 -7.22 21.07 -6.55
N ARG A 129 -6.43 20.01 -6.74
CA ARG A 129 -5.61 19.85 -7.95
C ARG A 129 -6.47 19.79 -9.22
N ARG A 130 -7.63 19.13 -9.15
CA ARG A 130 -8.57 19.05 -10.27
C ARG A 130 -9.16 20.43 -10.60
N GLN A 131 -9.53 21.21 -9.59
CA GLN A 131 -10.03 22.56 -9.75
C GLN A 131 -8.97 23.49 -10.31
N GLN A 132 -7.74 23.44 -9.79
CA GLN A 132 -6.61 24.20 -10.33
C GLN A 132 -6.34 23.90 -11.80
N ARG A 133 -6.34 22.60 -12.19
CA ARG A 133 -6.19 22.20 -13.60
C ARG A 133 -7.29 22.76 -14.49
N ARG A 134 -8.54 22.73 -14.04
CA ARG A 134 -9.67 23.31 -14.80
C ARG A 134 -9.53 24.81 -14.98
N THR A 135 -9.13 25.53 -13.93
CA THR A 135 -8.89 26.97 -14.01
C THR A 135 -7.74 27.28 -14.96
N ALA A 136 -6.61 26.55 -14.86
CA ALA A 136 -5.47 26.69 -15.76
C ALA A 136 -5.86 26.49 -17.23
N GLN A 137 -6.59 25.41 -17.54
CA GLN A 137 -7.07 25.14 -18.90
C GLN A 137 -7.97 26.25 -19.45
N ARG A 138 -8.84 26.83 -18.61
CA ARG A 138 -9.67 27.97 -19.01
C ARG A 138 -8.84 29.21 -19.33
N THR A 139 -7.90 29.54 -18.46
CA THR A 139 -7.01 30.70 -18.65
C THR A 139 -6.11 30.53 -19.87
N GLU A 140 -5.58 29.33 -20.10
CA GLU A 140 -4.78 29.00 -21.28
C GLU A 140 -5.60 29.16 -22.57
N GLY A 141 -6.82 28.63 -22.59
CA GLY A 141 -7.72 28.80 -23.73
C GLY A 141 -8.12 30.25 -23.99
N GLU A 142 -8.21 31.10 -22.96
CA GLU A 142 -8.46 32.52 -23.11
C GLU A 142 -7.25 33.28 -23.68
N LEU A 143 -6.06 33.00 -23.15
CA LEU A 143 -4.81 33.56 -23.67
C LEU A 143 -4.59 33.18 -25.13
N GLN A 144 -4.87 31.93 -25.50
CA GLN A 144 -4.74 31.47 -26.88
C GLN A 144 -5.65 32.28 -27.84
N ARG A 145 -6.91 32.51 -27.46
CA ARG A 145 -7.83 33.35 -28.25
C ARG A 145 -7.33 34.79 -28.39
N GLN A 146 -6.76 35.35 -27.31
CA GLN A 146 -6.19 36.70 -27.35
C GLN A 146 -4.97 36.78 -28.27
N ILE A 147 -4.11 35.76 -28.26
CA ILE A 147 -2.95 35.67 -29.14
C ILE A 147 -3.39 35.62 -30.61
N GLU A 148 -4.38 34.79 -30.94
CA GLU A 148 -4.93 34.67 -32.29
C GLU A 148 -5.53 36.00 -32.77
N GLU A 149 -6.26 36.70 -31.90
CA GLU A 149 -6.81 38.03 -32.18
C GLU A 149 -5.71 39.06 -32.47
N LEU A 150 -4.67 39.11 -31.62
CA LEU A 150 -3.54 40.02 -31.79
C LEU A 150 -2.78 39.72 -33.10
N GLN A 151 -2.63 38.45 -33.45
CA GLN A 151 -2.02 38.05 -34.72
C GLN A 151 -2.84 38.53 -35.91
N ARG A 152 -4.17 38.40 -35.86
CA ARG A 152 -5.07 38.90 -36.91
C ARG A 152 -4.96 40.40 -37.07
N GLN A 153 -5.01 41.15 -35.97
CA GLN A 153 -4.84 42.60 -35.96
C GLN A 153 -3.48 43.02 -36.51
N GLY A 154 -2.40 42.31 -36.14
CA GLY A 154 -1.07 42.56 -36.66
C GLY A 154 -0.95 42.31 -38.17
N GLN A 155 -1.62 41.28 -38.71
CA GLN A 155 -1.67 41.03 -40.15
C GLN A 155 -2.42 42.13 -40.89
N GLU A 156 -3.55 42.58 -40.35
CA GLU A 156 -4.34 43.68 -40.92
C GLU A 156 -3.56 44.99 -40.94
N ALA A 157 -2.90 45.35 -39.83
CA ALA A 157 -2.04 46.53 -39.75
C ALA A 157 -0.89 46.49 -40.78
N ARG A 158 -0.27 45.31 -41.00
CA ARG A 158 0.77 45.16 -42.03
C ARG A 158 0.22 45.32 -43.45
N ARG A 159 -1.02 44.87 -43.70
CA ARG A 159 -1.68 45.05 -45.01
C ARG A 159 -1.97 46.52 -45.27
N THR A 160 -2.58 47.22 -44.32
CA THR A 160 -2.90 48.65 -44.45
C THR A 160 -1.65 49.50 -44.57
N GLU A 161 -0.59 49.19 -43.82
CA GLU A 161 0.72 49.84 -43.99
C GLU A 161 1.30 49.60 -45.39
N GLY A 162 1.22 48.37 -45.89
CA GLY A 162 1.66 48.02 -47.25
C GLY A 162 0.90 48.77 -48.34
N GLU A 163 -0.42 48.92 -48.19
CA GLU A 163 -1.27 49.71 -49.09
C GLU A 163 -0.91 51.20 -49.06
N ALA A 164 -0.76 51.78 -47.86
CA ALA A 164 -0.35 53.17 -47.70
C ALA A 164 1.03 53.44 -48.32
N ARG A 165 1.98 52.52 -48.14
CA ARG A 165 3.32 52.62 -48.75
C ARG A 165 3.27 52.60 -50.27
N ARG A 166 2.45 51.73 -50.88
CA ARG A 166 2.24 51.68 -52.34
C ARG A 166 1.60 52.97 -52.85
N GLY A 167 0.51 53.42 -52.23
CA GLY A 167 -0.14 54.68 -52.61
C GLY A 167 0.81 55.88 -52.51
N ALA A 168 1.64 55.94 -51.46
CA ALA A 168 2.65 57.00 -51.34
C ALA A 168 3.73 56.93 -52.44
N GLN A 169 4.08 55.73 -52.93
CA GLN A 169 5.01 55.56 -54.04
C GLN A 169 4.40 56.02 -55.36
N GLU A 170 3.15 55.66 -55.64
CA GLU A 170 2.42 56.10 -56.83
C GLU A 170 2.29 57.63 -56.87
N ILE A 171 1.93 58.26 -55.75
CA ILE A 171 1.85 59.73 -55.65
C ILE A 171 3.22 60.37 -55.96
N ARG A 172 4.32 59.81 -55.43
CA ARG A 172 5.67 60.32 -55.71
C ARG A 172 6.04 60.18 -57.19
N GLU A 173 5.64 59.09 -57.84
CA GLU A 173 5.92 58.84 -59.26
C GLU A 173 5.11 59.77 -60.16
N VAL A 174 3.80 59.91 -59.91
CA VAL A 174 2.94 60.87 -60.60
C VAL A 174 3.48 62.29 -60.42
N GLY A 175 3.85 62.66 -59.19
CA GLY A 175 4.46 63.96 -58.91
C GLY A 175 5.74 64.22 -59.70
N ARG A 176 6.62 63.21 -59.83
CA ARG A 176 7.84 63.30 -60.66
C ARG A 176 7.51 63.51 -62.13
N THR A 177 6.56 62.74 -62.68
CA THR A 177 6.12 62.87 -64.07
C THR A 177 5.54 64.25 -64.35
N LEU A 178 4.68 64.75 -63.46
CA LEU A 178 4.11 66.10 -63.58
C LEU A 178 5.19 67.19 -63.52
N LEU A 179 6.18 67.06 -62.64
CA LEU A 179 7.29 68.03 -62.57
C LEU A 179 8.11 68.05 -63.87
N LEU A 180 8.39 66.89 -64.47
CA LEU A 180 9.08 66.80 -65.76
C LEU A 180 8.27 67.44 -66.88
N GLU A 181 6.96 67.20 -66.92
CA GLU A 181 6.08 67.78 -67.93
C GLU A 181 5.98 69.31 -67.78
N VAL A 182 5.84 69.81 -66.54
CA VAL A 182 5.87 71.24 -66.26
C VAL A 182 7.20 71.87 -66.71
N ALA A 183 8.33 71.19 -66.48
CA ALA A 183 9.64 71.68 -66.94
C ALA A 183 9.73 71.73 -68.47
N ARG A 184 9.24 70.70 -69.17
CA ARG A 184 9.17 70.64 -70.63
C ARG A 184 8.33 71.77 -71.21
N LEU A 185 7.13 71.98 -70.66
CA LEU A 185 6.22 73.06 -71.11
C LEU A 185 6.85 74.44 -70.91
N ARG A 186 7.59 74.65 -69.81
CA ARG A 186 8.35 75.90 -69.60
C ARG A 186 9.42 76.09 -70.68
N GLN A 187 10.21 75.05 -70.97
CA GLN A 187 11.26 75.12 -72.00
C GLN A 187 10.68 75.40 -73.40
N GLN A 188 9.55 74.79 -73.76
CA GLN A 188 8.87 75.07 -75.03
C GLN A 188 8.41 76.52 -75.12
N ARG A 189 7.74 77.02 -74.08
CA ARG A 189 7.32 78.43 -74.02
C ARG A 189 8.50 79.38 -74.15
N ASP A 190 9.60 79.10 -73.46
CA ASP A 190 10.78 79.96 -73.50
C ASP A 190 11.44 79.92 -74.90
N ALA A 191 11.38 78.79 -75.62
CA ALA A 191 11.85 78.66 -77.00
C ALA A 191 10.92 79.32 -78.04
N ASP A 192 9.62 79.42 -77.78
CA ASP A 192 8.65 80.11 -78.65
C ASP A 192 8.73 81.66 -78.54
N LEU A 193 9.48 82.17 -77.56
CA LEU A 193 9.65 83.61 -77.29
C LEU A 193 10.96 84.21 -77.86
N ASP A 194 11.87 83.38 -78.39
CA ASP A 194 13.13 83.76 -79.07
C ASP A 194 12.98 83.71 -80.60
#